data_AF-A0A815BER5-F1
#
_entry.id   AF-A0A815BER5-F1
#
_cell.length_a   1.000
_cell.length_b   1.000
_cell.length_c   1.000
_cell.angle_alpha   90.00
_cell.angle_beta   90.00
_cell.angle_gamma   90.00
#
_symmetry.space_group_name_H-M   'P 1'
#
loop_
_entity.id
_entity.type
_entity.pdbx_description
1 polymer ?
#
loop_
_entity_poly.entity_id
_entity_poly.type
_entity_poly.pdbx_seq_one_letter_code
_entity_poly.pdbx_strand_id
1 'polypeptide(L)'
;MDCSELVACESSNNLCREPNHRCIHHPRCHNLPVCYPVPSFNRQLCPPIATTNPTTGTTIPSTTTTTTTIQQLEKGNEFGKRVQKDLIVPPNVVVRASKSGKSSGEKHHTFLNEVLRPLVGNKFLLFLDSWKTQADLTKFRAVFPNQDSQLLIFPKGSTGYIQPQDLSLFRSWRFIHEKIEHYVHINQTEMTISDRQYFINIHSIIHNQLSAPQFKNLIKNGFIQARITNERIGQIEKPKDVCFKF
;
A
#
# COMPACT_ATOMS: atom_id res chain seq x y z
N MET A 1 18.20 6.82 -26.17
CA MET A 1 16.81 6.88 -26.67
C MET A 1 16.55 8.33 -26.99
N ASP A 2 16.17 8.64 -28.22
CA ASP A 2 15.87 10.01 -28.64
C ASP A 2 14.47 10.40 -28.14
N CYS A 3 14.32 11.61 -27.61
CA CYS A 3 13.05 12.11 -27.07
C CYS A 3 11.98 12.31 -28.17
N SER A 4 12.35 12.14 -29.44
CA SER A 4 11.47 12.22 -30.61
C SER A 4 10.41 11.12 -30.67
N GLU A 5 10.58 10.01 -29.96
CA GLU A 5 9.62 8.89 -29.90
C GLU A 5 8.56 9.04 -28.78
N LEU A 6 8.61 10.11 -28.00
CA LEU A 6 7.70 10.35 -26.89
C LEU A 6 6.38 10.97 -27.38
N VAL A 7 5.27 10.29 -27.12
CA VAL A 7 3.93 10.76 -27.53
C VAL A 7 3.25 11.48 -26.36
N ALA A 8 2.71 12.67 -26.63
CA ALA A 8 1.93 13.42 -25.66
C ALA A 8 0.62 12.69 -25.34
N CYS A 9 0.17 12.75 -24.09
CA CYS A 9 -1.09 12.14 -23.70
C CYS A 9 -2.27 12.92 -24.31
N GLU A 10 -2.99 12.34 -25.28
CA GLU A 10 -4.10 13.01 -25.98
C GLU A 10 -5.46 12.89 -25.26
N SER A 11 -5.54 12.20 -24.12
CA SER A 11 -6.81 12.00 -23.41
C SER A 11 -7.02 13.00 -22.26
N SER A 12 -8.27 13.43 -22.06
CA SER A 12 -8.70 14.36 -21.00
C SER A 12 -8.48 13.85 -19.56
N ASN A 13 -8.19 12.55 -19.39
CA ASN A 13 -7.93 11.91 -18.10
C ASN A 13 -6.43 11.83 -17.75
N ASN A 14 -5.56 12.28 -18.65
CA ASN A 14 -4.11 12.19 -18.52
C ASN A 14 -3.47 13.58 -18.27
N LEU A 15 -3.97 14.29 -17.24
CA LEU A 15 -3.49 15.60 -16.86
C LEU A 15 -2.54 15.52 -15.66
N CYS A 16 -1.36 16.12 -15.78
CA CYS A 16 -0.46 16.32 -14.66
C CYS A 16 -1.04 17.37 -13.72
N ARG A 17 -1.15 17.04 -12.43
CA ARG A 17 -1.62 17.97 -11.40
C ARG A 17 -0.61 19.05 -11.06
N GLU A 18 0.67 18.80 -11.34
CA GLU A 18 1.75 19.73 -11.03
C GLU A 18 1.88 20.79 -12.13
N PRO A 19 1.98 22.08 -11.77
CA PRO A 19 2.28 23.12 -12.73
C PRO A 19 3.65 22.86 -13.38
N ASN A 20 3.78 23.21 -14.66
CA ASN A 20 5.00 22.98 -15.46
C ASN A 20 5.40 21.51 -15.63
N HIS A 21 4.44 20.57 -15.59
CA HIS A 21 4.67 19.17 -15.95
C HIS A 21 3.89 18.75 -17.20
N ARG A 22 4.49 17.89 -18.04
CA ARG A 22 3.89 17.31 -19.24
C ARG A 22 3.70 15.81 -19.06
N CYS A 23 2.52 15.33 -19.45
CA CYS A 23 2.20 13.91 -19.49
C CYS A 23 2.77 13.27 -20.75
N ILE A 24 3.46 12.14 -20.58
CA ILE A 24 4.08 11.38 -21.68
C ILE A 24 3.79 9.88 -21.56
N HIS A 25 3.49 9.24 -22.69
CA HIS A 25 3.53 7.79 -22.82
C HIS A 25 4.90 7.33 -23.31
N HIS A 26 5.57 6.50 -22.51
CA HIS A 26 6.85 5.91 -22.91
C HIS A 26 6.62 4.63 -23.73
N PRO A 27 7.15 4.51 -24.96
CA PRO A 27 6.83 3.41 -25.87
C PRO A 27 7.25 2.02 -25.37
N ARG A 28 8.17 1.95 -24.38
CA ARG A 28 8.59 0.70 -23.72
C ARG A 28 7.88 0.40 -22.39
N CYS A 29 6.97 1.24 -21.95
CA CYS A 29 6.26 1.06 -20.68
C CYS A 29 4.80 0.70 -20.95
N HIS A 30 4.40 -0.51 -20.58
CA HIS A 30 2.99 -0.95 -20.59
C HIS A 30 2.16 -0.35 -19.43
N ASN A 31 2.73 0.58 -18.66
CA ASN A 31 2.08 1.22 -17.51
C ASN A 31 1.54 2.60 -17.86
N LEU A 32 0.66 3.09 -16.98
CA LEU A 32 0.02 4.41 -16.99
C LEU A 32 1.00 5.57 -17.25
N PRO A 33 0.53 6.69 -17.84
CA PRO A 33 1.40 7.78 -18.26
C PRO A 33 2.17 8.44 -17.12
N VAL A 34 3.32 9.04 -17.44
CA VAL A 34 4.24 9.67 -16.48
C VAL A 34 4.29 11.19 -16.70
N CYS A 35 4.32 11.96 -15.60
CA CYS A 35 4.42 13.42 -15.61
C CYS A 35 5.88 13.86 -15.48
N TYR A 36 6.38 14.65 -16.44
CA TYR A 36 7.75 15.16 -16.46
C TYR A 36 7.82 16.68 -16.32
N PRO A 37 8.79 17.24 -15.58
CA PRO A 37 9.00 18.68 -15.54
C PRO A 37 9.38 19.21 -16.92
N VAL A 38 8.72 20.29 -17.37
CA VAL A 38 8.98 20.96 -18.64
C VAL A 38 10.45 21.39 -18.82
N PRO A 39 11.20 21.84 -17.79
CA PRO A 39 12.63 22.18 -17.93
C PRO A 39 13.54 20.98 -18.25
N SER A 40 13.07 19.76 -18.01
CA SER A 40 13.81 18.52 -18.27
C SER A 40 13.72 18.06 -19.73
N PHE A 41 12.91 18.73 -20.56
CA PHE A 41 12.84 18.52 -22.00
C PHE A 41 13.95 19.29 -22.71
N ASN A 42 15.19 18.83 -22.59
CA ASN A 42 16.23 19.20 -23.54
C ASN A 42 16.55 17.98 -24.42
N ARG A 43 16.58 18.19 -25.74
CA ARG A 43 16.42 17.19 -26.82
C ARG A 43 17.48 16.06 -26.90
N GLN A 44 18.26 15.80 -25.86
CA GLN A 44 19.35 14.83 -25.93
C GLN A 44 19.37 13.79 -24.81
N LEU A 45 18.65 13.98 -23.71
CA LEU A 45 18.63 13.04 -22.60
C LEU A 45 17.23 12.96 -22.01
N CYS A 46 16.53 11.83 -22.21
CA CYS A 46 15.38 11.50 -21.38
C CYS A 46 15.84 11.52 -19.92
N PRO A 47 15.18 12.26 -19.01
CA PRO A 47 15.55 12.24 -17.61
C PRO A 47 15.52 10.79 -17.10
N PRO A 48 16.55 10.33 -16.39
CA PRO A 48 16.59 8.98 -15.87
C PRO A 48 15.36 8.75 -15.00
N ILE A 49 14.78 7.55 -15.09
CA ILE A 49 13.77 7.08 -14.14
C ILE A 49 14.35 7.35 -12.76
N ALA A 50 13.70 8.20 -11.97
CA ALA A 50 14.24 8.69 -10.72
C ALA A 50 14.52 7.53 -9.76
N THR A 51 15.74 7.01 -9.81
CA THR A 51 16.31 6.14 -8.80
C THR A 51 17.15 7.02 -7.89
N THR A 52 16.73 7.09 -6.62
CA THR A 52 17.45 7.55 -5.41
C THR A 52 17.21 8.98 -4.86
N ASN A 53 16.74 8.96 -3.60
CA ASN A 53 17.03 9.80 -2.42
C ASN A 53 16.96 11.34 -2.51
N PRO A 54 16.02 11.99 -1.79
CA PRO A 54 16.07 13.42 -1.55
C PRO A 54 16.95 13.75 -0.33
N THR A 55 18.10 14.36 -0.59
CA THR A 55 18.81 15.16 0.42
C THR A 55 18.43 16.62 0.23
N THR A 56 18.04 17.24 1.35
CA THR A 56 17.92 18.68 1.64
C THR A 56 16.94 19.54 0.84
N GLY A 57 15.86 19.91 1.55
CA GLY A 57 15.41 21.30 1.60
C GLY A 57 14.39 21.72 0.54
N THR A 58 13.11 21.40 0.76
CA THR A 58 11.97 22.34 0.69
C THR A 58 10.73 21.57 1.13
N THR A 59 10.07 22.04 2.18
CA THR A 59 8.86 21.43 2.75
C THR A 59 7.69 21.60 1.77
N ILE A 60 7.28 20.50 1.14
CA ILE A 60 6.03 20.40 0.37
C ILE A 60 5.19 19.31 1.06
N PRO A 61 3.85 19.45 1.18
CA PRO A 61 3.03 18.56 1.99
C PRO A 61 3.16 17.12 1.49
N SER A 62 3.50 16.24 2.43
CA SER A 62 3.65 14.81 2.24
C SER A 62 2.43 14.21 1.54
N THR A 63 2.63 13.69 0.34
CA THR A 63 1.84 12.55 -0.14
C THR A 63 1.86 11.51 0.97
N THR A 64 0.70 11.22 1.56
CA THR A 64 0.55 10.19 2.58
C THR A 64 0.85 8.84 1.93
N THR A 65 2.13 8.45 1.90
CA THR A 65 2.53 7.10 1.50
C THR A 65 1.86 6.17 2.48
N THR A 66 0.81 5.49 2.01
CA THR A 66 0.12 4.50 2.82
C THR A 66 1.09 3.32 2.93
N THR A 67 1.30 2.83 4.15
CA THR A 67 2.32 1.81 4.45
C THR A 67 1.67 0.58 5.06
N THR A 68 2.02 -0.60 4.56
CA THR A 68 1.57 -1.89 5.14
C THR A 68 2.70 -2.60 5.86
N THR A 69 2.37 -3.51 6.78
CA THR A 69 3.36 -4.33 7.49
C THR A 69 3.34 -5.77 7.01
N ILE A 70 4.52 -6.36 6.84
CA ILE A 70 4.72 -7.78 6.54
C ILE A 70 5.62 -8.41 7.60
N GLN A 71 5.22 -9.57 8.10
CA GLN A 71 6.03 -10.39 9.00
C GLN A 71 6.54 -11.63 8.27
N GLN A 72 7.84 -11.91 8.40
CA GLN A 72 8.47 -13.07 7.75
C GLN A 72 9.07 -14.01 8.78
N LEU A 73 8.87 -15.31 8.55
CA LEU A 73 9.38 -16.37 9.41
C LEU A 73 10.90 -16.52 9.25
N GLU A 74 11.63 -16.43 10.36
CA GLU A 74 13.09 -16.56 10.43
C GLU A 74 13.48 -17.41 11.65
N LYS A 75 14.71 -17.94 11.70
CA LYS A 75 15.22 -18.64 12.91
C LYS A 75 15.33 -17.73 14.14
N GLY A 76 15.46 -16.42 13.91
CA GLY A 76 15.55 -15.36 14.93
C GLY A 76 14.47 -14.29 14.78
N ASN A 77 14.59 -13.22 15.55
CA ASN A 77 13.78 -12.01 15.36
C ASN A 77 14.47 -11.01 14.40
N GLU A 78 15.58 -11.42 13.78
CA GLU A 78 16.37 -10.63 12.84
C GLU A 78 16.56 -11.42 11.55
N PHE A 79 16.68 -10.70 10.44
CA PHE A 79 17.09 -11.31 9.18
C PHE A 79 18.56 -11.73 9.29
N GLY A 80 18.89 -12.93 8.82
CA GLY A 80 20.28 -13.34 8.69
C GLY A 80 21.05 -12.36 7.78
N LYS A 81 22.34 -12.13 8.05
CA LYS A 81 23.17 -11.12 7.34
C LYS A 81 23.06 -11.17 5.81
N ARG A 82 22.99 -12.37 5.23
CA ARG A 82 22.81 -12.56 3.79
C ARG A 82 21.44 -12.10 3.31
N VAL A 83 20.37 -12.48 4.03
CA VAL A 83 19.02 -12.03 3.73
C VAL A 83 18.94 -10.52 3.82
N GLN A 84 19.48 -9.91 4.87
CA GLN A 84 19.45 -8.45 5.03
C GLN A 84 20.16 -7.71 3.89
N LYS A 85 21.22 -8.29 3.31
CA LYS A 85 21.94 -7.71 2.17
C LYS A 85 21.14 -7.81 0.86
N ASP A 86 20.45 -8.92 0.66
CA ASP A 86 19.80 -9.23 -0.62
C ASP A 86 18.30 -8.81 -0.63
N LEU A 87 17.72 -8.50 0.53
CA LEU A 87 16.31 -8.15 0.66
C LEU A 87 16.03 -6.75 0.11
N ILE A 88 15.21 -6.68 -0.92
CA ILE A 88 14.74 -5.42 -1.49
C ILE A 88 13.40 -5.10 -0.83
N VAL A 89 13.33 -4.00 -0.07
CA VAL A 89 12.11 -3.58 0.62
C VAL A 89 11.50 -2.38 -0.10
N PRO A 90 10.32 -2.53 -0.71
CA PRO A 90 9.59 -1.40 -1.30
C PRO A 90 9.24 -0.34 -0.25
N PRO A 91 9.21 0.95 -0.61
CA PRO A 91 9.04 2.05 0.35
C PRO A 91 7.67 2.08 1.04
N ASN A 92 6.66 1.39 0.49
CA ASN A 92 5.31 1.31 1.03
C ASN A 92 5.09 0.06 1.92
N VAL A 93 6.16 -0.65 2.29
CA VAL A 93 6.09 -1.84 3.13
C VAL A 93 7.11 -1.76 4.26
N VAL A 94 6.67 -2.06 5.49
CA VAL A 94 7.55 -2.33 6.62
C VAL A 94 7.67 -3.84 6.80
N VAL A 95 8.88 -4.36 6.62
CA VAL A 95 9.18 -5.79 6.74
C VAL A 95 9.88 -6.04 8.08
N ARG A 96 9.40 -7.05 8.82
CA ARG A 96 9.99 -7.48 10.11
C ARG A 96 10.21 -8.99 10.13
N ALA A 97 11.34 -9.42 10.67
CA ALA A 97 11.64 -10.83 10.90
C ALA A 97 10.95 -11.34 12.18
N SER A 98 10.60 -12.61 12.21
CA SER A 98 10.01 -13.26 13.37
C SER A 98 10.32 -14.75 13.46
N LYS A 99 10.55 -15.23 14.68
CA LYS A 99 10.63 -16.67 14.98
C LYS A 99 9.41 -17.53 14.63
N SER A 100 8.20 -16.96 14.65
CA SER A 100 6.96 -17.74 14.50
C SER A 100 6.10 -17.32 13.31
N GLY A 101 6.40 -16.17 12.69
CA GLY A 101 5.54 -15.56 11.68
C GLY A 101 4.16 -15.12 12.20
N LYS A 102 3.84 -15.35 13.48
CA LYS A 102 2.57 -14.98 14.12
C LYS A 102 2.68 -13.62 14.78
N SER A 103 1.60 -12.84 14.78
CA SER A 103 1.57 -11.58 15.53
C SER A 103 1.92 -11.78 17.02
N SER A 104 2.52 -10.78 17.65
CA SER A 104 2.85 -10.74 19.09
C SER A 104 2.66 -9.33 19.63
N GLY A 105 2.71 -9.14 20.95
CA GLY A 105 2.50 -7.80 21.55
C GLY A 105 3.58 -6.80 21.21
N GLU A 106 4.82 -7.26 21.13
CA GLU A 106 5.93 -6.47 20.66
C GLU A 106 5.70 -6.02 19.21
N LYS A 107 5.32 -6.94 18.31
CA LYS A 107 5.07 -6.60 16.90
C LYS A 107 3.86 -5.69 16.71
N HIS A 108 2.83 -5.86 17.54
CA HIS A 108 1.70 -4.94 17.54
C HIS A 108 2.14 -3.54 17.99
N HIS A 109 2.97 -3.45 19.02
CA HIS A 109 3.54 -2.17 19.46
C HIS A 109 4.43 -1.51 18.38
N THR A 110 5.25 -2.30 17.67
CA THR A 110 6.01 -1.86 16.50
C THR A 110 5.08 -1.33 15.40
N PHE A 111 4.01 -2.05 15.07
CA PHE A 111 3.01 -1.60 14.11
C PHE A 111 2.38 -0.25 14.50
N LEU A 112 1.95 -0.09 15.75
CA LEU A 112 1.35 1.16 16.22
C LEU A 112 2.34 2.34 16.11
N ASN A 113 3.60 2.16 16.51
CA ASN A 113 4.61 3.24 16.51
C ASN A 113 5.17 3.58 15.13
N GLU A 114 5.53 2.57 14.34
CA GLU A 114 6.31 2.78 13.12
C GLU A 114 5.42 2.89 11.88
N VAL A 115 4.21 2.34 11.93
CA VAL A 115 3.30 2.31 10.77
C VAL A 115 2.08 3.18 11.00
N LEU A 116 1.34 2.98 12.09
CA LEU A 116 0.09 3.72 12.29
C LEU A 116 0.35 5.17 12.70
N ARG A 117 1.26 5.42 13.64
CA ARG A 117 1.51 6.76 14.20
C ARG A 117 1.90 7.83 13.18
N PRO A 118 2.72 7.54 12.15
CA PRO A 118 3.01 8.52 11.10
C PRO A 118 1.80 8.82 10.18
N LEU A 119 0.78 7.97 10.17
CA LEU A 119 -0.36 8.05 9.25
C LEU A 119 -1.60 8.70 9.86
N VAL A 120 -1.71 8.73 11.18
CA VAL A 120 -2.89 9.24 11.88
C VAL A 120 -2.68 10.68 12.35
N GLY A 121 -3.74 11.48 12.27
CA GLY A 121 -3.77 12.83 12.82
C GLY A 121 -3.98 12.84 14.33
N ASN A 122 -4.24 14.02 14.89
CA ASN A 122 -4.46 14.20 16.33
C ASN A 122 -5.80 13.61 16.83
N LYS A 123 -6.73 13.31 15.92
CA LYS A 123 -8.04 12.74 16.21
C LYS A 123 -8.33 11.58 15.28
N PHE A 124 -8.54 10.38 15.82
CA PHE A 124 -8.85 9.19 15.03
C PHE A 124 -9.50 8.08 15.86
N LEU A 125 -10.14 7.14 15.17
CA LEU A 125 -10.67 5.91 15.75
C LEU A 125 -9.89 4.72 15.18
N LEU A 126 -9.43 3.82 16.04
CA LEU A 126 -8.82 2.56 15.65
C LEU A 126 -9.75 1.42 16.04
N PHE A 127 -10.13 0.61 15.06
CA PHE A 127 -10.90 -0.62 15.27
C PHE A 127 -9.97 -1.84 15.17
N LEU A 128 -9.94 -2.71 16.18
CA LEU A 128 -9.13 -3.93 16.20
C LEU A 128 -9.97 -5.16 16.56
N ASP A 129 -9.37 -6.33 16.35
CA ASP A 129 -9.92 -7.61 16.77
C ASP A 129 -9.94 -7.74 18.31
N SER A 130 -10.72 -8.70 18.82
CA SER A 130 -10.76 -9.01 20.26
C SER A 130 -9.55 -9.83 20.74
N TRP A 131 -8.39 -9.75 20.08
CA TRP A 131 -7.21 -10.48 20.52
C TRP A 131 -6.59 -9.77 21.72
N LYS A 132 -6.32 -10.50 22.80
CA LYS A 132 -5.91 -9.96 24.11
C LYS A 132 -4.77 -8.93 24.02
N THR A 133 -3.86 -9.15 23.08
CA THR A 133 -2.69 -8.31 22.85
C THR A 133 -3.00 -7.01 22.10
N GLN A 134 -3.99 -7.01 21.22
CA GLN A 134 -4.46 -5.83 20.49
C GLN A 134 -5.44 -4.99 21.32
N ALA A 135 -6.23 -5.65 22.19
CA ALA A 135 -7.19 -5.01 23.08
C ALA A 135 -6.57 -4.30 24.31
N ASP A 136 -5.25 -4.10 24.33
CA ASP A 136 -4.53 -3.48 25.45
C ASP A 136 -4.58 -1.95 25.36
N LEU A 137 -5.60 -1.37 26.01
CA LEU A 137 -5.82 0.08 26.04
C LEU A 137 -4.66 0.85 26.68
N THR A 138 -3.96 0.25 27.65
CA THR A 138 -2.80 0.87 28.31
C THR A 138 -1.66 1.05 27.31
N LYS A 139 -1.35 0.02 26.52
CA LYS A 139 -0.32 0.12 25.46
C LYS A 139 -0.72 1.07 24.35
N PHE A 140 -2.00 1.07 23.95
CA PHE A 140 -2.49 2.01 22.95
C PHE A 140 -2.30 3.47 23.40
N ARG A 141 -2.72 3.81 24.62
CA ARG A 141 -2.55 5.15 25.19
C ARG A 141 -1.09 5.55 25.39
N ALA A 142 -0.21 4.60 25.68
CA ALA A 142 1.23 4.85 25.77
C ALA A 142 1.86 5.23 24.42
N VAL A 143 1.35 4.67 23.31
CA VAL A 143 1.82 5.01 21.94
C VAL A 143 1.25 6.35 21.47
N PHE A 144 0.02 6.67 21.84
CA PHE A 144 -0.70 7.88 21.44
C PHE A 144 -1.04 8.80 22.63
N PRO A 145 -0.03 9.28 23.37
CA PRO A 145 -0.28 10.15 24.51
C PRO A 145 -0.83 11.50 24.04
N ASN A 146 -1.83 12.02 24.75
CA ASN A 146 -2.41 13.35 24.52
C ASN A 146 -3.08 13.53 23.14
N GLN A 147 -3.47 12.44 22.48
CA GLN A 147 -4.27 12.50 21.24
C GLN A 147 -5.75 12.22 21.54
N ASP A 148 -6.65 12.81 20.74
CA ASP A 148 -8.09 12.51 20.76
C ASP A 148 -8.34 11.20 20.00
N SER A 149 -7.77 10.11 20.51
CA SER A 149 -7.81 8.80 19.89
C SER A 149 -8.62 7.82 20.72
N GLN A 150 -9.38 6.94 20.05
CA GLN A 150 -10.11 5.87 20.72
C GLN A 150 -9.80 4.52 20.07
N LEU A 151 -9.67 3.51 20.93
CA LEU A 151 -9.55 2.11 20.53
C LEU A 151 -10.90 1.43 20.74
N LEU A 152 -11.46 0.88 19.65
CA LEU A 152 -12.69 0.12 19.65
C LEU A 152 -12.38 -1.33 19.27
N ILE A 153 -12.97 -2.26 20.01
CA ILE A 153 -12.69 -3.70 19.85
C ILE A 153 -13.94 -4.40 19.34
N PHE A 154 -13.81 -5.09 18.22
CA PHE A 154 -14.91 -5.91 17.70
C PHE A 154 -15.17 -7.10 18.63
N PRO A 155 -16.43 -7.53 18.84
CA PRO A 155 -16.73 -8.73 19.60
C PRO A 155 -16.04 -9.98 19.06
N LYS A 156 -15.68 -10.90 19.96
CA LYS A 156 -15.04 -12.16 19.57
C LYS A 156 -15.92 -12.96 18.61
N GLY A 157 -15.32 -13.48 17.54
CA GLY A 157 -16.03 -14.28 16.53
C GLY A 157 -16.86 -13.46 15.53
N SER A 158 -16.81 -12.12 15.60
CA SER A 158 -17.58 -11.25 14.72
C SER A 158 -16.81 -10.72 13.50
N THR A 159 -15.48 -10.93 13.45
CA THR A 159 -14.57 -10.39 12.43
C THR A 159 -15.11 -10.50 11.00
N GLY A 160 -15.50 -11.70 10.55
CA GLY A 160 -16.00 -11.90 9.19
C GLY A 160 -17.36 -11.24 8.88
N TYR A 161 -18.08 -10.79 9.90
CA TYR A 161 -19.42 -10.19 9.76
C TYR A 161 -19.42 -8.67 9.86
N ILE A 162 -18.50 -8.09 10.65
CA ILE A 162 -18.54 -6.66 10.97
C ILE A 162 -17.21 -5.95 10.79
N GLN A 163 -16.11 -6.63 10.46
CA GLN A 163 -14.84 -5.94 10.22
C GLN A 163 -14.82 -5.39 8.78
N PRO A 164 -14.72 -4.06 8.58
CA PRO A 164 -14.73 -3.45 7.25
C PRO A 164 -13.66 -4.01 6.30
N GLN A 165 -12.52 -4.38 6.88
CA GLN A 165 -11.38 -4.95 6.17
C GLN A 165 -11.74 -6.29 5.52
N ASP A 166 -12.37 -7.20 6.26
CA ASP A 166 -12.79 -8.54 5.80
C ASP A 166 -13.98 -8.46 4.82
N LEU A 167 -14.88 -7.50 5.03
CA LEU A 167 -16.09 -7.33 4.21
C LEU A 167 -15.79 -6.74 2.83
N SER A 168 -14.66 -6.02 2.66
CA SER A 168 -14.37 -5.32 1.42
C SER A 168 -12.90 -5.42 0.98
N LEU A 169 -11.97 -4.85 1.74
CA LEU A 169 -10.58 -4.66 1.30
C LEU A 169 -9.85 -5.99 1.07
N PHE A 170 -9.96 -6.94 2.01
CA PHE A 170 -9.28 -8.24 1.90
C PHE A 170 -9.86 -9.13 0.81
N ARG A 171 -11.15 -9.02 0.49
CA ARG A 171 -11.74 -9.72 -0.66
C ARG A 171 -11.12 -9.23 -1.97
N SER A 172 -10.91 -7.92 -2.04
CA SER A 172 -10.28 -7.25 -3.19
C SER A 172 -8.80 -7.59 -3.29
N TRP A 173 -8.09 -7.59 -2.16
CA TRP A 173 -6.70 -8.05 -2.08
C TRP A 173 -6.56 -9.49 -2.59
N ARG A 174 -7.40 -10.40 -2.07
CA ARG A 174 -7.39 -11.82 -2.44
C ARG A 174 -7.64 -12.02 -3.93
N PHE A 175 -8.62 -11.30 -4.48
CA PHE A 175 -8.91 -11.37 -5.91
C PHE A 175 -7.70 -10.95 -6.77
N ILE A 176 -7.04 -9.83 -6.45
CA ILE A 176 -5.87 -9.37 -7.20
C ILE A 176 -4.73 -10.39 -7.06
N HIS A 177 -4.49 -10.89 -5.85
CA HIS A 177 -3.48 -11.91 -5.57
C HIS A 177 -3.67 -13.16 -6.42
N GLU A 178 -4.87 -13.75 -6.39
CA GLU A 178 -5.22 -14.94 -7.17
C GLU A 178 -5.04 -14.71 -8.68
N LYS A 179 -5.33 -13.51 -9.18
CA LYS A 179 -5.11 -13.16 -10.59
C LYS A 179 -3.64 -13.07 -10.97
N ILE A 180 -2.81 -12.47 -10.11
CA ILE A 180 -1.37 -12.40 -10.36
C ILE A 180 -0.75 -13.80 -10.30
N GLU A 181 -1.10 -14.60 -9.29
CA GLU A 181 -0.62 -15.98 -9.17
C GLU A 181 -1.01 -16.84 -10.37
N HIS A 182 -2.26 -16.72 -10.83
CA HIS A 182 -2.72 -17.43 -12.02
C HIS A 182 -1.91 -17.06 -13.26
N TYR A 183 -1.61 -15.77 -13.44
CA TYR A 183 -0.76 -15.31 -14.55
C TYR A 183 0.67 -15.85 -14.45
N VAL A 184 1.28 -15.79 -13.26
CA VAL A 184 2.63 -16.33 -12.99
C VAL A 184 2.69 -17.82 -13.32
N HIS A 185 1.67 -18.58 -12.92
CA HIS A 185 1.59 -20.02 -13.15
C HIS A 185 1.42 -20.38 -14.63
N ILE A 186 0.52 -19.70 -15.35
CA ILE A 186 0.28 -19.97 -16.78
C ILE A 186 1.49 -19.63 -17.64
N ASN A 187 2.13 -18.48 -17.37
CA ASN A 187 3.23 -17.99 -18.20
C ASN A 187 4.60 -18.56 -17.80
N GLN A 188 4.64 -19.51 -16.85
CA GLN A 188 5.87 -20.16 -16.38
C GLN A 188 7.00 -19.16 -16.10
N THR A 189 6.66 -18.04 -15.47
CA THR A 189 7.66 -17.01 -15.18
C THR A 189 8.76 -17.58 -14.26
N GLU A 190 9.98 -17.05 -14.33
CA GLU A 190 11.09 -17.46 -13.44
C GLU A 190 10.84 -17.14 -11.95
N MET A 191 9.70 -16.54 -11.60
CA MET A 191 9.34 -16.16 -10.24
C MET A 191 8.85 -17.36 -9.43
N THR A 192 9.53 -17.69 -8.33
CA THR A 192 9.04 -18.69 -7.38
C THR A 192 8.02 -18.05 -6.43
N ILE A 193 6.78 -18.53 -6.45
CA ILE A 193 5.68 -18.03 -5.58
C ILE A 193 6.03 -18.15 -4.08
N SER A 194 6.86 -19.13 -3.71
CA SER A 194 7.34 -19.33 -2.35
C SER A 194 8.49 -18.41 -1.92
N ASP A 195 9.02 -17.57 -2.82
CA ASP A 195 10.17 -16.72 -2.50
C ASP A 195 9.78 -15.54 -1.61
N ARG A 196 10.66 -15.25 -0.65
CA ARG A 196 10.52 -14.12 0.28
C ARG A 196 10.29 -12.79 -0.44
N GLN A 197 11.05 -12.58 -1.52
CA GLN A 197 10.99 -11.35 -2.31
C GLN A 197 9.68 -11.27 -3.10
N TYR A 198 9.19 -12.40 -3.63
CA TYR A 198 7.88 -12.47 -4.30
C TYR A 198 6.78 -11.98 -3.35
N PHE A 199 6.74 -12.52 -2.14
CA PHE A 199 5.72 -12.16 -1.15
C PHE A 199 5.73 -10.65 -0.81
N ILE A 200 6.92 -10.07 -0.61
CA ILE A 200 7.06 -8.63 -0.33
C ILE A 200 6.58 -7.80 -1.51
N ASN A 201 6.98 -8.17 -2.72
CA ASN A 201 6.63 -7.43 -3.93
C ASN A 201 5.12 -7.49 -4.19
N ILE A 202 4.50 -8.66 -4.06
CA ILE A 202 3.06 -8.82 -4.27
C ILE A 202 2.27 -7.98 -3.27
N HIS A 203 2.61 -8.04 -1.99
CA HIS A 203 1.95 -7.20 -0.99
C HIS A 203 2.14 -5.70 -1.26
N SER A 204 3.36 -5.28 -1.64
CA SER A 204 3.64 -3.90 -2.02
C SER A 204 2.80 -3.44 -3.21
N ILE A 205 2.73 -4.25 -4.27
CA ILE A 205 1.99 -3.94 -5.50
C ILE A 205 0.50 -3.86 -5.20
N ILE A 206 -0.08 -4.87 -4.56
CA ILE A 206 -1.52 -4.90 -4.27
C ILE A 206 -1.89 -3.75 -3.34
N HIS A 207 -1.08 -3.49 -2.31
CA HIS A 207 -1.30 -2.36 -1.42
C HIS A 207 -1.26 -1.02 -2.16
N ASN A 208 -0.27 -0.82 -3.04
CA ASN A 208 -0.18 0.38 -3.87
C ASN A 208 -1.43 0.54 -4.75
N GLN A 209 -1.87 -0.54 -5.40
CA GLN A 209 -3.05 -0.49 -6.27
C GLN A 209 -4.32 -0.17 -5.49
N LEU A 210 -4.56 -0.84 -4.35
CA LEU A 210 -5.74 -0.60 -3.53
C LEU A 210 -5.72 0.75 -2.77
N SER A 211 -4.56 1.41 -2.72
CA SER A 211 -4.42 2.77 -2.20
C SER A 211 -4.83 3.84 -3.22
N ALA A 212 -5.08 3.46 -4.48
CA ALA A 212 -5.50 4.41 -5.51
C ALA A 212 -6.83 5.09 -5.13
N PRO A 213 -7.01 6.41 -5.39
CA PRO A 213 -8.20 7.15 -4.99
C PRO A 213 -9.53 6.56 -5.46
N GLN A 214 -9.51 5.87 -6.61
CA GLN A 214 -10.67 5.24 -7.22
C GLN A 214 -11.27 4.11 -6.34
N PHE A 215 -10.45 3.44 -5.50
CA PHE A 215 -10.89 2.42 -4.56
C PHE A 215 -11.30 2.99 -3.19
N LYS A 216 -11.32 4.31 -3.00
CA LYS A 216 -11.77 4.93 -1.74
C LYS A 216 -13.20 4.50 -1.37
N ASN A 217 -14.10 4.46 -2.36
CA ASN A 217 -15.49 4.04 -2.12
C ASN A 217 -15.61 2.54 -1.84
N LEU A 218 -14.70 1.72 -2.37
CA LEU A 218 -14.61 0.30 -2.03
C LEU A 218 -14.27 0.13 -0.54
N ILE A 219 -13.31 0.89 -0.01
CA ILE A 219 -12.96 0.86 1.42
C ILE A 219 -14.14 1.33 2.26
N LYS A 220 -14.75 2.47 1.91
CA LYS A 220 -15.95 2.99 2.61
C LYS A 220 -17.11 2.00 2.63
N ASN A 221 -17.32 1.27 1.53
CA ASN A 221 -18.35 0.24 1.45
C ASN A 221 -18.17 -0.87 2.51
N GLY A 222 -16.95 -1.16 2.93
CA GLY A 222 -16.71 -2.07 4.06
C GLY A 222 -17.32 -1.57 5.37
N PHE A 223 -17.22 -0.27 5.65
CA PHE A 223 -17.79 0.36 6.85
C PHE A 223 -19.32 0.41 6.81
N ILE A 224 -19.92 0.56 5.62
CA ILE A 224 -21.38 0.49 5.43
C ILE A 224 -21.88 -0.94 5.62
N GLN A 225 -21.22 -1.93 5.01
CA GLN A 225 -21.58 -3.34 5.21
C GLN A 225 -21.49 -3.76 6.68
N ALA A 226 -20.50 -3.24 7.40
CA ALA A 226 -20.33 -3.41 8.83
C ALA A 226 -21.37 -2.66 9.69
N ARG A 227 -22.23 -1.82 9.08
CA ARG A 227 -23.19 -0.93 9.76
C ARG A 227 -22.54 0.04 10.75
N ILE A 228 -21.27 0.41 10.52
CA ILE A 228 -20.55 1.40 11.33
C ILE A 228 -20.93 2.82 10.89
N THR A 229 -21.23 3.01 9.61
CA THR A 229 -21.69 4.29 9.04
C THR A 229 -22.85 4.06 8.09
N ASN A 230 -23.73 5.07 7.99
CA ASN A 230 -24.84 5.13 7.04
C ASN A 230 -24.59 6.17 5.94
N GLU A 231 -23.33 6.60 5.76
CA GLU A 231 -22.95 7.52 4.69
C GLU A 231 -23.39 7.01 3.33
N ARG A 232 -23.99 7.89 2.52
CA ARG A 232 -24.22 7.59 1.10
C ARG A 232 -22.87 7.61 0.39
N ILE A 233 -22.54 6.52 -0.29
CA ILE A 233 -21.35 6.44 -1.14
C ILE A 233 -21.76 6.48 -2.61
N GLY A 234 -20.88 7.07 -3.41
CA GLY A 234 -21.02 7.07 -4.86
C GLY A 234 -20.69 5.70 -5.46
N GLN A 235 -20.37 5.70 -6.75
CA GLN A 235 -19.99 4.48 -7.47
C GLN A 235 -18.81 3.78 -6.79
N ILE A 236 -18.93 2.45 -6.69
CA ILE A 236 -17.88 1.57 -6.17
C ILE A 236 -17.21 0.91 -7.37
N GLU A 237 -15.93 1.18 -7.54
CA GLU A 237 -15.11 0.45 -8.50
C GLU A 237 -14.53 -0.81 -7.87
N LYS A 238 -14.59 -1.92 -8.61
CA LYS A 238 -14.02 -3.20 -8.18
C LYS A 238 -12.70 -3.45 -8.91
N PRO A 239 -11.72 -4.11 -8.28
CA PRO A 239 -10.45 -4.41 -8.95
C PRO A 239 -10.61 -5.18 -10.26
N LYS A 240 -11.61 -6.08 -10.36
CA LYS A 240 -11.93 -6.79 -11.62
C LYS A 240 -12.17 -5.81 -12.77
N ASP A 241 -12.91 -4.74 -12.51
CA ASP A 241 -13.38 -3.80 -13.52
C ASP A 241 -12.37 -2.68 -13.80
N VAL A 242 -11.26 -2.62 -13.07
CA VAL A 242 -10.27 -1.54 -13.23
C VAL A 242 -8.87 -2.07 -13.48
N CYS A 243 -8.42 -3.06 -12.71
CA CYS A 243 -7.07 -3.61 -12.82
C CYS A 243 -6.93 -4.66 -13.93
N PHE A 244 -8.04 -5.25 -14.39
CA PHE A 244 -8.02 -6.40 -15.31
C PHE A 244 -9.03 -6.27 -16.47
N LYS A 245 -9.30 -5.04 -16.89
CA LYS A 245 -10.03 -4.79 -18.15
C LYS A 245 -9.08 -5.11 -19.31
N PHE A 246 -9.41 -6.15 -20.07
CA PHE A 246 -8.78 -6.50 -21.34
C PHE A 246 -9.87 -6.53 -22.41
#